data_AF-A0A2E5JDS2-F1
#
_entry.id   AF-A0A2E5JDS2-F1
#
_cell.length_a   1.000
_cell.length_b   1.000
_cell.length_c   1.000
_cell.angle_alpha   90.00
_cell.angle_beta   90.00
_cell.angle_gamma   90.00
#
_symmetry.space_group_name_H-M   'P 1'
#
loop_
_entity.id
_entity.type
_entity.pdbx_description
1 polymer ?
#
loop_
_entity_poly.entity_id
_entity_poly.type
_entity_poly.pdbx_seq_one_letter_code
_entity_poly.pdbx_strand_id
1 'polypeptide(L)'
;MDNYLLTNRCTRTRVKTSDNHTLKVFSVFYQHPALLEPDDWKLFDAESEQVLMDKDTIYLLNKHVCEFGYQPKTGTILTCKITPIDKTDLDKHWDEMLQFCLEVKKDFAQFCDEETLGLDKLSLKSDQSLDCSDSTSNGPTLGSILEETTQTLPSKSDEDLD
;
A
#
# COMPACT_ATOMS: atom_id res chain seq x y z
N MET A 1 -4.23 -1.98 28.43
CA MET A 1 -3.36 -2.22 27.26
C MET A 1 -2.80 -0.87 26.86
N ASP A 2 -1.48 -0.74 26.75
CA ASP A 2 -0.87 0.59 26.85
C ASP A 2 -0.45 1.16 25.49
N ASN A 3 -0.35 0.30 24.47
CA ASN A 3 -0.02 0.66 23.11
C ASN A 3 -0.60 -0.34 22.11
N TYR A 4 -0.73 0.10 20.86
CA TYR A 4 -1.10 -0.72 19.72
C TYR A 4 -0.16 -0.49 18.55
N LEU A 5 0.02 -1.54 17.73
CA LEU A 5 0.80 -1.47 16.50
C LEU A 5 -0.15 -1.39 15.29
N LEU A 6 -0.09 -0.26 14.60
CA LEU A 6 -0.84 -0.03 13.36
C LEU A 6 0.01 -0.44 12.16
N THR A 7 -0.62 -0.99 11.13
CA THR A 7 0.05 -1.38 9.88
C THR A 7 -0.30 -0.40 8.77
N ASN A 8 0.71 0.01 8.01
CA ASN A 8 0.51 0.84 6.83
C ASN A 8 -0.15 0.03 5.71
N ARG A 9 -1.27 0.51 5.18
CA ARG A 9 -1.94 -0.08 4.03
C ARG A 9 -1.43 0.45 2.68
N CYS A 10 -0.76 1.59 2.67
CA CYS A 10 -0.22 2.25 1.47
C CYS A 10 1.24 1.88 1.14
N THR A 11 1.73 0.71 1.57
CA THR A 11 3.17 0.34 1.41
C THR A 11 3.63 0.21 -0.03
N ARG A 12 2.73 -0.06 -0.97
CA ARG A 12 3.03 -0.23 -2.41
C ARG A 12 2.89 1.06 -3.21
N THR A 13 2.49 2.15 -2.56
CA THR A 13 2.22 3.41 -3.24
C THR A 13 3.38 4.38 -3.10
N ARG A 14 3.64 5.13 -4.17
CA ARG A 14 4.60 6.23 -4.21
C ARG A 14 3.92 7.44 -4.82
N VAL A 15 3.91 8.55 -4.08
CA VAL A 15 3.37 9.81 -4.58
C VAL A 15 4.54 10.69 -4.98
N LYS A 16 4.55 11.10 -6.24
CA LYS A 16 5.55 12.00 -6.79
C LYS A 16 4.92 13.37 -6.98
N THR A 17 5.50 14.37 -6.35
CA THR A 17 5.06 15.76 -6.45
C THR A 17 5.55 16.37 -7.76
N SER A 18 4.94 17.49 -8.17
CA SER A 18 5.27 18.19 -9.42
C SER A 18 6.70 18.73 -9.45
N ASP A 19 7.29 19.00 -8.29
CA ASP A 19 8.69 19.38 -8.09
C ASP A 19 9.65 18.17 -8.02
N ASN A 20 9.18 16.97 -8.41
CA ASN A 20 9.97 15.75 -8.54
C ASN A 20 10.43 15.12 -7.21
N HIS A 21 9.89 15.54 -6.06
CA HIS A 21 10.06 14.83 -4.80
C HIS A 21 9.15 13.60 -4.70
N THR A 22 9.60 12.58 -3.96
CA THR A 22 8.79 11.39 -3.68
C THR A 22 8.42 11.38 -2.22
N LEU A 23 7.12 11.44 -1.94
CA LEU A 23 6.59 11.43 -0.58
C LEU A 23 6.39 9.99 -0.11
N LYS A 24 6.71 9.76 1.18
CA LYS A 24 6.27 8.57 1.89
C LYS A 24 4.78 8.72 2.19
N VAL A 25 4.04 7.63 2.05
CA VAL A 25 2.60 7.60 2.30
C VAL A 25 2.33 6.66 3.47
N PHE A 26 1.50 7.10 4.41
CA PHE A 26 1.04 6.28 5.52
C PHE A 26 -0.48 6.39 5.67
N SER A 27 -1.14 5.24 5.67
CA SER A 27 -2.58 5.16 5.94
C SER A 27 -2.89 3.88 6.69
N VAL A 28 -3.71 3.98 7.73
CA VAL A 28 -4.20 2.84 8.51
C VAL A 28 -5.44 2.23 7.87
N PHE A 29 -6.22 3.05 7.18
CA PHE A 29 -7.54 2.69 6.67
C PHE A 29 -7.52 2.36 5.18
N TYR A 30 -6.83 3.17 4.37
CA TYR A 30 -6.91 3.15 2.92
C TYR A 30 -5.67 2.50 2.30
N GLN A 31 -5.87 1.70 1.25
CA GLN A 31 -4.79 1.03 0.53
C GLN A 31 -4.18 1.88 -0.59
N HIS A 32 -4.88 2.93 -1.02
CA HIS A 32 -4.45 3.79 -2.13
C HIS A 32 -5.02 5.21 -2.00
N PRO A 33 -4.27 6.27 -2.37
CA PRO A 33 -4.73 7.66 -2.30
C PRO A 33 -6.00 7.99 -3.07
N ALA A 34 -6.25 7.28 -4.17
CA ALA A 34 -7.44 7.47 -5.00
C ALA A 34 -8.78 7.09 -4.31
N LEU A 35 -8.74 6.47 -3.12
CA LEU A 35 -9.94 6.11 -2.35
C LEU A 35 -10.52 7.27 -1.54
N LEU A 36 -9.86 8.42 -1.56
CA LEU A 36 -10.30 9.63 -0.90
C LEU A 36 -10.15 10.81 -1.85
N GLU A 37 -10.87 11.89 -1.56
CA GLU A 37 -10.67 13.15 -2.26
C GLU A 37 -9.26 13.68 -1.99
N PRO A 38 -8.62 14.36 -2.96
CA PRO A 38 -7.26 14.90 -2.78
C PRO A 38 -7.09 15.79 -1.54
N ASP A 39 -8.13 16.55 -1.18
CA ASP A 39 -8.13 17.48 -0.03
C ASP A 39 -8.13 16.76 1.33
N ASP A 40 -8.50 15.48 1.35
CA ASP A 40 -8.48 14.64 2.55
C ASP A 40 -7.08 14.05 2.84
N TRP A 41 -6.11 14.27 1.95
CA TRP A 41 -4.71 13.94 2.17
C TRP A 41 -3.91 15.16 2.61
N LYS A 42 -3.17 15.03 3.71
CA LYS A 42 -2.35 16.12 4.26
C LYS A 42 -0.92 15.67 4.51
N LEU A 43 -0.01 16.62 4.39
CA LEU A 43 1.35 16.43 4.84
C LEU A 43 1.39 16.51 6.36
N PHE A 44 1.88 15.47 6.98
CA PHE A 44 2.11 15.38 8.41
C PHE A 44 3.62 15.41 8.66
N ASP A 45 4.05 16.32 9.54
CA ASP A 45 5.44 16.43 9.95
C ASP A 45 5.73 15.36 11.01
N ALA A 46 6.25 14.23 10.57
CA ALA A 46 6.68 13.14 11.44
C ALA A 46 8.18 13.28 11.72
N GLU A 47 8.52 13.80 12.90
CA GLU A 47 9.89 14.04 13.37
C GLU A 47 10.70 14.97 12.44
N SER A 48 11.32 14.41 11.40
CA SER A 48 12.19 15.10 10.44
C SER A 48 11.78 14.91 8.98
N GLU A 49 10.64 14.28 8.72
CA GLU A 49 10.18 13.99 7.37
C GLU A 49 8.70 14.34 7.17
N GLN A 50 8.36 14.76 5.95
CA GLN A 50 6.98 14.97 5.55
C GLN A 50 6.39 13.67 5.02
N VAL A 51 5.31 13.24 5.64
CA VAL A 51 4.59 12.02 5.28
C VAL A 51 3.18 12.40 4.84
N LEU A 52 2.76 11.90 3.67
CA LEU A 52 1.40 12.09 3.20
C LEU A 52 0.47 11.10 3.91
N MET A 53 -0.53 11.61 4.62
CA MET A 53 -1.48 10.81 5.39
C MET A 53 -2.92 11.26 5.13
N ASP A 54 -3.85 10.31 5.23
CA ASP A 54 -5.28 10.62 5.19
C ASP A 54 -5.76 11.27 6.48
N LYS A 55 -6.86 12.03 6.38
CA LYS A 55 -7.48 12.74 7.51
C LYS A 55 -7.81 11.83 8.71
N ASP A 56 -8.23 10.60 8.47
CA ASP A 56 -8.71 9.70 9.51
C ASP A 56 -7.56 9.11 10.30
N THR A 57 -6.49 8.73 9.60
CA THR A 57 -5.22 8.36 10.20
C THR A 57 -4.66 9.52 11.01
N ILE A 58 -4.68 10.76 10.48
CA ILE A 58 -4.22 11.94 11.22
C ILE A 58 -5.02 12.15 12.51
N TYR A 59 -6.35 12.01 12.46
CA TYR A 59 -7.20 12.11 13.64
C TYR A 59 -6.78 11.10 14.72
N LEU A 60 -6.57 9.84 14.32
CA LEU A 60 -6.09 8.79 15.21
C LEU A 60 -4.72 9.13 15.79
N LEU A 61 -3.75 9.52 14.96
CA LEU A 61 -2.38 9.79 15.40
C LEU A 61 -2.28 11.03 16.32
N ASN A 62 -3.10 12.06 16.12
CA ASN A 62 -3.10 13.26 16.97
C ASN A 62 -3.45 13.00 18.44
N LYS A 63 -4.03 11.84 18.75
CA LYS A 63 -4.36 11.40 20.11
C LYS A 63 -3.25 10.57 20.76
N HIS A 64 -2.17 10.29 20.03
CA HIS A 64 -1.12 9.36 20.43
C HIS A 64 0.29 9.91 20.21
N VAL A 65 1.21 9.50 21.07
CA VAL A 65 2.63 9.49 20.73
C VAL A 65 2.86 8.37 19.72
N CYS A 66 3.53 8.70 18.62
CA CYS A 66 3.70 7.82 17.46
C CYS A 66 5.16 7.44 17.27
N GLU A 67 5.44 6.16 17.07
CA GLU A 67 6.78 5.65 16.72
C GLU A 67 6.69 4.89 15.40
N PHE A 68 7.31 5.41 14.33
CA PHE A 68 7.25 4.81 13.00
C PHE A 68 8.29 3.71 12.80
N GLY A 69 7.85 2.58 12.25
CA GLY A 69 8.69 1.48 11.82
C GLY A 69 8.91 1.53 10.30
N TYR A 70 10.17 1.55 9.88
CA TYR A 70 10.56 1.71 8.48
C TYR A 70 11.18 0.44 7.89
N GLN A 71 10.97 0.21 6.60
CA GLN A 71 11.69 -0.80 5.84
C GLN A 71 13.13 -0.30 5.55
N PRO A 72 14.18 -1.03 5.98
CA PRO A 72 15.56 -0.53 5.92
C PRO A 72 16.07 -0.13 4.53
N LYS A 73 15.66 -0.85 3.47
CA LYS A 73 16.17 -0.63 2.11
C LYS A 73 15.48 0.52 1.37
N THR A 74 14.19 0.74 1.63
CA THR A 74 13.35 1.64 0.82
C THR A 74 12.90 2.87 1.60
N GLY A 75 13.07 2.87 2.93
CA GLY A 75 12.52 3.89 3.81
C GLY A 75 10.98 3.88 3.88
N THR A 76 10.31 2.85 3.35
CA THR A 76 8.85 2.74 3.40
C THR A 76 8.39 2.58 4.83
N ILE A 77 7.40 3.36 5.26
CA ILE A 77 6.77 3.16 6.57
C ILE A 77 5.94 1.87 6.51
N LEU A 78 6.24 0.91 7.38
CA LEU A 78 5.51 -0.36 7.46
C LEU A 78 4.50 -0.34 8.59
N THR A 79 4.85 0.26 9.72
CA THR A 79 4.05 0.24 10.94
C THR A 79 4.15 1.57 11.70
N CYS A 80 3.17 1.85 12.55
CA CYS A 80 3.22 2.94 13.53
C CYS A 80 2.76 2.39 14.87
N LYS A 81 3.60 2.45 15.89
CA LYS A 81 3.20 2.13 17.25
C LYS A 81 2.60 3.38 17.88
N ILE A 82 1.39 3.26 18.42
CA ILE A 82 0.67 4.35 19.05
C ILE A 82 0.56 4.13 20.56
N THR A 83 0.83 5.18 21.33
CA THR A 83 0.67 5.22 22.79
C THR A 83 -0.18 6.43 23.17
N PRO A 84 -1.26 6.31 23.94
CA PRO A 84 -2.13 7.44 24.27
C PRO A 84 -1.36 8.57 24.94
N ILE A 85 -1.63 9.80 24.50
CA ILE A 85 -1.05 11.01 25.13
C ILE A 85 -1.65 11.18 26.53
N ASP A 86 -2.98 11.07 26.64
CA ASP A 86 -3.69 11.04 27.91
C ASP A 86 -3.84 9.59 28.40
N LYS A 87 -3.44 9.35 29.65
CA LYS A 87 -3.46 8.03 30.30
C LYS A 87 -4.45 7.97 31.46
N THR A 88 -5.30 8.97 31.61
CA THR A 88 -6.23 9.10 32.75
C THR A 88 -7.28 7.99 32.76
N ASP A 89 -7.84 7.66 31.60
CA ASP A 89 -8.82 6.58 31.43
C ASP A 89 -8.55 5.85 30.10
N LEU A 90 -7.69 4.83 30.17
CA LEU A 90 -7.23 4.10 28.97
C LEU A 90 -8.35 3.28 28.33
N ASP A 91 -9.22 2.66 29.13
CA ASP A 91 -10.28 1.80 28.59
C ASP A 91 -11.27 2.63 27.78
N LYS A 92 -11.72 3.76 28.35
CA LYS A 92 -12.58 4.71 27.62
C LYS A 92 -11.90 5.26 26.37
N HIS A 93 -10.63 5.65 26.46
CA HIS A 93 -9.87 6.15 25.32
C HIS A 93 -9.84 5.12 24.18
N TRP A 94 -9.53 3.86 24.49
CA TRP A 94 -9.47 2.81 23.47
C TRP A 94 -10.84 2.45 22.91
N ASP A 95 -11.90 2.48 23.73
CA ASP A 95 -13.27 2.30 23.25
C ASP A 95 -13.66 3.41 22.27
N GLU A 96 -13.33 4.67 22.55
CA GLU A 96 -13.55 5.80 21.64
C GLU A 96 -12.78 5.63 20.33
N MET A 97 -11.51 5.24 20.39
CA MET A 97 -10.70 4.99 19.18
C MET A 97 -11.21 3.81 18.37
N LEU A 98 -11.70 2.76 19.03
CA LEU A 98 -12.32 1.62 18.35
C LEU A 98 -13.60 2.04 17.65
N GLN A 99 -14.48 2.80 18.30
CA GLN A 99 -15.71 3.33 17.69
C GLN A 99 -15.40 4.16 16.45
N PHE A 100 -14.45 5.09 16.55
CA PHE A 100 -13.98 5.87 15.40
C PHE A 100 -13.52 4.96 14.25
N CYS A 101 -12.69 3.95 14.53
CA CYS A 101 -12.23 3.02 13.49
C CYS A 101 -13.36 2.21 12.85
N LEU A 102 -14.44 1.91 13.60
CA LEU A 102 -15.63 1.23 13.08
C LEU A 102 -16.45 2.15 12.19
N GLU A 103 -16.59 3.42 12.55
CA GLU A 103 -17.27 4.43 11.74
C GLU A 103 -16.56 4.64 10.39
N VAL A 104 -15.23 4.84 10.38
CA VAL A 104 -14.46 4.98 9.14
C VAL A 104 -14.63 3.76 8.23
N LYS A 105 -14.64 2.55 8.79
CA LYS A 105 -14.88 1.32 8.01
C LYS A 105 -16.29 1.24 7.45
N LYS A 106 -17.29 1.73 8.20
CA LYS A 106 -18.69 1.76 7.76
C LYS A 106 -18.87 2.75 6.61
N ASP A 107 -18.29 3.94 6.73
CA ASP A 107 -18.35 4.96 5.68
C ASP A 107 -17.67 4.48 4.40
N PHE A 108 -16.52 3.80 4.53
CA PHE A 108 -15.85 3.17 3.39
C PHE A 108 -16.71 2.07 2.73
N ALA A 109 -17.38 1.23 3.51
CA ALA A 109 -18.27 0.20 2.97
C ALA A 109 -19.44 0.82 2.19
N GLN A 110 -20.04 1.89 2.73
CA GLN A 110 -21.11 2.61 2.05
C GLN A 110 -20.63 3.26 0.75
N PHE A 111 -19.44 3.85 0.73
CA PHE A 111 -18.85 4.41 -0.49
C PHE A 111 -18.68 3.34 -1.58
N CYS A 112 -18.15 2.17 -1.24
CA CYS A 112 -18.02 1.07 -2.21
C CYS A 112 -19.37 0.57 -2.72
N ASP A 113 -20.38 0.45 -1.85
CA ASP A 113 -21.73 0.02 -2.23
C ASP A 113 -22.39 1.03 -3.19
N GLU A 114 -22.27 2.34 -2.92
CA GLU A 114 -22.77 3.40 -3.80
C GLU A 114 -22.02 3.47 -5.15
N GLU A 115 -20.70 3.24 -5.15
CA GLU A 115 -19.90 3.19 -6.37
C GLU A 115 -20.25 1.97 -7.24
N THR A 116 -20.53 0.81 -6.64
CA THR A 116 -21.06 -0.35 -7.39
C THR A 116 -22.39 -0.06 -8.07
N LEU A 117 -23.27 0.76 -7.48
CA LEU A 117 -24.51 1.21 -8.13
C LEU A 117 -24.26 2.19 -9.30
N GLY A 118 -23.11 2.87 -9.33
CA GLY A 118 -22.69 3.76 -10.41
C GLY A 118 -21.90 3.07 -11.54
N LEU A 119 -21.20 1.97 -11.24
CA LEU A 119 -20.39 1.19 -12.18
C LEU A 119 -21.23 0.43 -13.21
N ASP A 120 -22.45 0.01 -12.86
CA ASP A 120 -23.40 -0.59 -13.81
C ASP A 120 -23.81 0.36 -14.96
N LYS A 121 -23.57 1.66 -14.81
CA LYS A 121 -23.86 2.68 -15.83
C LYS A 121 -22.68 2.96 -16.76
N LEU A 122 -21.49 2.46 -16.42
CA LEU A 122 -20.29 2.52 -17.27
C LEU A 122 -20.12 1.18 -17.99
N SER A 123 -21.08 0.85 -18.85
CA SER A 123 -20.86 -0.14 -19.91
C SER A 123 -19.77 0.41 -20.84
N LEU A 124 -18.52 0.09 -20.51
CA LEU A 124 -17.39 0.21 -21.42
C LEU A 124 -17.81 -0.43 -22.74
N LYS A 125 -17.91 0.39 -23.79
CA LYS A 125 -17.96 -0.12 -25.16
C LYS A 125 -16.67 -0.91 -25.35
N SER A 126 -16.77 -2.22 -25.23
CA SER A 126 -15.74 -3.15 -25.63
C SER A 126 -15.62 -2.99 -27.15
N ASP A 127 -14.59 -2.28 -27.59
CA ASP A 127 -14.26 -2.20 -29.00
C ASP A 127 -13.97 -3.61 -29.51
N GLN A 128 -14.69 -3.93 -30.58
CA GLN A 128 -14.70 -5.20 -31.28
C GLN A 128 -13.29 -5.69 -31.62
N SER A 129 -13.09 -6.97 -31.36
CA SER A 129 -12.17 -7.91 -32.01
C SER A 129 -11.55 -7.42 -33.32
N LEU A 130 -10.23 -7.27 -33.34
CA LEU A 130 -9.47 -7.41 -34.58
C LEU A 130 -9.06 -8.88 -34.72
N ASP A 131 -9.64 -9.49 -35.74
CA ASP A 131 -9.49 -10.86 -36.18
C ASP A 131 -8.04 -11.14 -36.61
N CYS A 132 -7.30 -11.97 -35.86
CA CYS A 132 -6.03 -12.53 -36.34
C CYS A 132 -6.34 -13.77 -37.17
N SER A 133 -6.60 -13.56 -38.46
CA SER A 133 -6.78 -14.65 -39.42
C SER A 133 -5.43 -15.33 -39.70
N ASP A 134 -5.31 -16.57 -39.26
CA ASP A 134 -4.24 -17.50 -39.65
C ASP A 134 -4.16 -17.65 -41.18
N SER A 135 -2.94 -17.72 -41.71
CA SER A 135 -2.66 -18.26 -43.05
C SER A 135 -1.34 -19.00 -43.04
N THR A 136 -1.44 -20.33 -43.05
CA THR A 136 -0.35 -21.31 -43.11
C THR A 136 0.41 -21.34 -44.44
N SER A 137 1.73 -21.55 -44.31
CA SER A 137 2.61 -22.42 -45.12
C SER A 137 3.18 -21.91 -46.45
N ASN A 138 4.52 -21.77 -46.52
CA ASN A 138 5.40 -22.73 -47.23
C ASN A 138 6.91 -22.38 -47.13
N GLY A 139 7.69 -23.26 -46.48
CA GLY A 139 9.03 -23.71 -46.94
C GLY A 139 10.30 -22.88 -46.67
N PRO A 140 11.50 -23.52 -46.60
CA PRO A 140 12.56 -23.21 -45.62
C PRO A 140 13.90 -22.72 -46.23
N THR A 141 14.87 -22.27 -45.39
CA THR A 141 16.32 -22.67 -45.38
C THR A 141 17.20 -21.88 -44.39
N LEU A 142 17.91 -22.64 -43.53
CA LEU A 142 19.21 -22.50 -42.81
C LEU A 142 19.82 -21.16 -42.34
N GLY A 143 20.31 -21.16 -41.08
CA GLY A 143 21.56 -20.49 -40.67
C GLY A 143 21.79 -20.21 -39.16
N SER A 144 22.56 -21.10 -38.48
CA SER A 144 23.40 -20.98 -37.23
C SER A 144 22.80 -20.43 -35.89
N ILE A 145 22.65 -21.22 -34.81
CA ILE A 145 23.61 -21.54 -33.68
C ILE A 145 23.92 -20.29 -32.80
N LEU A 146 23.67 -20.25 -31.47
CA LEU A 146 24.41 -20.93 -30.39
C LEU A 146 23.71 -20.81 -28.99
N GLU A 147 23.66 -21.95 -28.29
CA GLU A 147 23.76 -22.28 -26.84
C GLU A 147 22.97 -21.61 -25.70
N GLU A 148 22.23 -22.49 -25.00
CA GLU A 148 21.76 -22.38 -23.61
C GLU A 148 22.92 -22.42 -22.59
N THR A 149 22.79 -21.74 -21.46
CA THR A 149 23.54 -22.10 -20.24
C THR A 149 22.67 -21.91 -18.99
N THR A 150 22.24 -23.04 -18.44
CA THR A 150 21.64 -23.19 -17.11
C THR A 150 22.68 -22.94 -16.01
N GLN A 151 22.33 -22.15 -14.99
CA GLN A 151 23.19 -21.83 -13.84
C GLN A 151 22.79 -22.64 -12.60
N THR A 152 23.76 -23.33 -12.00
CA THR A 152 23.65 -24.33 -10.92
C THR A 152 23.61 -23.71 -9.51
N LEU A 153 22.88 -24.34 -8.58
CA LEU A 153 22.76 -24.03 -7.14
C LEU A 153 24.03 -24.42 -6.33
N PRO A 154 24.38 -23.73 -5.23
CA PRO A 154 25.59 -24.06 -4.44
C PRO A 154 25.34 -25.15 -3.37
N SER A 155 26.29 -26.08 -3.26
CA SER A 155 26.36 -27.15 -2.25
C SER A 155 27.14 -26.71 -1.01
N LYS A 156 26.67 -27.13 0.18
CA LYS A 156 27.37 -27.01 1.47
C LYS A 156 28.55 -27.99 1.53
N SER A 157 29.66 -27.58 2.12
CA SER A 157 30.75 -28.47 2.55
C SER A 157 30.85 -28.42 4.08
N ASP A 158 30.54 -29.54 4.72
CA ASP A 158 31.04 -29.92 6.03
C ASP A 158 32.42 -30.56 5.81
N GLU A 159 33.45 -30.10 6.51
CA GLU A 159 34.71 -30.81 6.65
C GLU A 159 35.05 -30.90 8.13
N ASP A 160 34.93 -32.11 8.66
CA ASP A 160 35.56 -32.58 9.90
C ASP A 160 36.29 -33.88 9.53
N LEU A 161 37.55 -34.00 9.98
CA LEU A 161 38.35 -35.20 10.31
C LEU A 161 39.81 -35.08 9.82
N ASP A 162 40.70 -34.75 10.76
CA ASP A 162 41.73 -35.68 11.28
C ASP A 162 42.26 -35.21 12.65
#